data_AF-A0A946K9T3-F1
#
_entry.id   AF-A0A946K9T3-F1
#
_cell.length_a   1.000
_cell.length_b   1.000
_cell.length_c   1.000
_cell.angle_alpha   90.00
_cell.angle_beta   90.00
_cell.angle_gamma   90.00
#
_symmetry.space_group_name_H-M   'P 1'
#
loop_
_entity.id
_entity.type
_entity.pdbx_description
1 polymer ?
#
loop_
_entity_poly.entity_id
_entity_poly.type
_entity_poly.pdbx_seq_one_letter_code
_entity_poly.pdbx_strand_id
1 'polypeptide(L)'
;MLGTVGRDGSYRPWLPAVLIGGEAYLFEPTYGIPVPSRAGLGVATVREAASDARVLSQLDDTSRRYPVASDDMKNLVVLVPADPQSLSRRMKLLEQNLFGGSAVRLTVNATALGSLAVEALPKRKTSTPVALWSFPFEVRRRWLVKDGAVLKALSDELRVMSVVVEEKGIVRGLSSGRKTIRPLYAGRLREFRGELKGPQGAKKAYLLARPSDAAVAELTMRYPEPQRETVRRIYEQMKEDATYWLGLATLSEGDYEIAADYLERMTLLALPDGRWAAAARVNLAEVKIQSGDIEGAIKLLREDRSAQRFGSRFRAEQLEAEGVPPETGLDQVKN
;
A
#
# COMPACT_ATOMS: atom_id res chain seq x y z
N MET A 1 -9.19 -3.96 13.66
CA MET A 1 -10.00 -3.01 12.89
C MET A 1 -10.94 -2.33 13.88
N LEU A 2 -11.05 -1.01 13.83
CA LEU A 2 -12.05 -0.27 14.60
C LEU A 2 -13.30 -0.10 13.74
N GLY A 3 -14.46 0.02 14.37
CA GLY A 3 -15.72 0.29 13.69
C GLY A 3 -16.64 1.19 14.48
N THR A 4 -17.69 1.67 13.80
CA THR A 4 -18.80 2.40 14.38
C THR A 4 -20.08 1.56 14.31
N VAL A 5 -21.10 1.94 15.05
CA VAL A 5 -22.42 1.27 15.03
C VAL A 5 -23.37 2.06 14.14
N GLY A 6 -23.91 1.41 13.12
CA GLY A 6 -24.94 1.97 12.24
C GLY A 6 -26.29 2.13 12.95
N ARG A 7 -27.20 2.91 12.35
CA ARG A 7 -28.56 3.11 12.89
C ARG A 7 -29.38 1.82 12.97
N ASP A 8 -29.05 0.84 12.14
CA ASP A 8 -29.61 -0.51 12.08
C ASP A 8 -28.94 -1.48 13.06
N GLY A 9 -28.01 -1.01 13.89
CA GLY A 9 -27.22 -1.85 14.80
C GLY A 9 -26.08 -2.60 14.13
N SER A 10 -25.89 -2.47 12.81
CA SER A 10 -24.79 -3.13 12.10
C SER A 10 -23.45 -2.50 12.46
N TYR A 11 -22.39 -3.30 12.49
CA TYR A 11 -21.03 -2.79 12.66
C TYR A 11 -20.47 -2.33 11.32
N ARG A 12 -20.04 -1.07 11.27
CA ARG A 12 -19.41 -0.47 10.10
C ARG A 12 -17.91 -0.37 10.35
N PRO A 13 -17.07 -1.14 9.64
CA PRO A 13 -15.63 -0.98 9.73
C PRO A 13 -15.24 0.46 9.36
N TRP A 14 -14.40 1.08 10.19
CA TRP A 14 -13.91 2.42 9.96
C TRP A 14 -12.45 2.40 9.50
N LEU A 15 -11.51 2.18 10.41
CA LEU A 15 -10.08 2.15 10.08
C LEU A 15 -9.29 1.11 10.90
N PRO A 16 -8.14 0.63 10.40
CA PRO A 16 -7.24 -0.21 11.17
C PRO A 16 -6.48 0.60 12.24
N ALA A 17 -6.31 0.00 13.40
CA ALA A 17 -5.43 0.52 14.44
C ALA A 17 -4.36 -0.52 14.80
N VAL A 18 -3.13 -0.06 15.02
CA VAL A 18 -2.01 -0.92 15.43
C VAL A 18 -1.82 -0.77 16.94
N LEU A 19 -1.77 -1.89 17.65
CA LEU A 19 -1.56 -1.91 19.10
C LEU A 19 -0.06 -1.93 19.40
N ILE A 20 0.44 -0.86 20.03
CA ILE A 20 1.84 -0.72 20.43
C ILE A 20 1.87 -0.08 21.81
N GLY A 21 2.58 -0.69 22.77
CA GLY A 21 2.76 -0.10 24.10
C GLY A 21 1.47 0.15 24.89
N GLY A 22 0.39 -0.59 24.62
CA GLY A 22 -0.92 -0.39 25.26
C GLY A 22 -1.79 0.70 24.62
N GLU A 23 -1.31 1.34 23.55
CA GLU A 23 -2.04 2.35 22.78
C GLU A 23 -2.46 1.82 21.40
N ALA A 24 -3.52 2.40 20.85
CA ALA A 24 -4.06 2.06 19.54
C ALA A 24 -3.80 3.20 18.55
N TYR A 25 -2.82 3.04 17.67
CA TYR A 25 -2.39 4.03 16.67
C TYR A 25 -3.23 3.96 15.39
N LEU A 26 -3.72 5.10 14.91
CA LEU A 26 -4.71 5.21 13.83
C LEU A 26 -4.04 5.35 12.44
N PHE A 27 -4.51 4.56 11.47
CA PHE A 27 -4.08 4.67 10.08
C PHE A 27 -5.31 4.82 9.18
N GLU A 28 -5.35 5.86 8.33
CA GLU A 28 -6.48 6.13 7.45
C GLU A 28 -6.20 5.58 6.04
N PRO A 29 -6.70 4.37 5.70
CA PRO A 29 -6.34 3.68 4.47
C PRO A 29 -6.91 4.34 3.21
N THR A 30 -8.03 5.05 3.32
CA THR A 30 -8.60 5.78 2.17
C THR A 30 -7.72 6.96 1.80
N TYR A 31 -7.07 7.60 2.79
CA TYR A 31 -6.16 8.72 2.55
C TYR A 31 -4.72 8.25 2.38
N GLY A 32 -4.43 6.98 2.68
CA GLY A 32 -3.11 6.39 2.55
C GLY A 32 -2.08 7.02 3.51
N ILE A 33 -2.53 7.52 4.66
CA ILE A 33 -1.67 8.21 5.64
C ILE A 33 -1.87 7.62 7.05
N PRO A 34 -0.83 7.62 7.90
CA PRO A 34 -1.04 7.58 9.34
C PRO A 34 -1.83 8.83 9.76
N VAL A 35 -2.75 8.73 10.72
CA VAL A 35 -3.42 9.91 11.25
C VAL A 35 -2.40 10.73 12.04
N PRO A 36 -2.09 11.98 11.68
CA PRO A 36 -1.04 12.73 12.36
C PRO A 36 -1.44 13.11 13.80
N SER A 37 -0.50 12.96 14.73
CA SER A 37 -0.67 13.47 16.09
C SER A 37 -0.65 15.00 16.11
N ARG A 38 -1.43 15.58 17.03
CA ARG A 38 -1.38 17.01 17.38
C ARG A 38 -0.47 17.28 18.57
N ALA A 39 -0.08 16.24 19.32
CA ALA A 39 0.81 16.34 20.46
C ALA A 39 2.30 16.38 20.09
N GLY A 40 2.64 16.18 18.81
CA GLY A 40 4.02 16.23 18.31
C GLY A 40 4.18 15.45 17.00
N LEU A 41 5.42 15.08 16.68
CA LEU A 41 5.72 14.21 15.55
C LEU A 41 5.23 12.79 15.83
N GLY A 42 4.40 12.24 14.94
CA GLY A 42 4.02 10.83 14.99
C GLY A 42 2.57 10.55 14.60
N VAL A 43 2.13 9.33 14.95
CA VAL A 43 0.80 8.81 14.66
C VAL A 43 -0.11 9.02 15.88
N ALA A 44 -1.31 9.55 15.65
CA ALA A 44 -2.29 9.77 16.70
C ALA A 44 -2.84 8.44 17.24
N THR A 45 -3.15 8.42 18.54
CA THR A 45 -3.84 7.29 19.18
C THR A 45 -5.34 7.51 19.23
N VAL A 46 -6.12 6.44 19.46
CA VAL A 46 -7.57 6.55 19.73
C VAL A 46 -7.83 7.46 20.93
N ARG A 47 -7.01 7.38 21.98
CA ARG A 47 -7.18 8.21 23.18
C ARG A 47 -6.98 9.68 22.86
N GLU A 48 -5.95 10.00 22.07
CA GLU A 48 -5.69 11.36 21.61
C GLU A 48 -6.89 11.89 20.81
N ALA A 49 -7.36 11.14 19.80
CA ALA A 49 -8.51 11.50 18.99
C ALA A 49 -9.82 11.64 19.79
N ALA A 50 -9.94 10.92 20.91
CA ALA A 50 -11.07 11.06 21.83
C ALA A 50 -10.99 12.31 22.71
N SER A 51 -9.77 12.81 22.96
CA SER A 51 -9.51 13.97 23.83
C SER A 51 -9.41 15.29 23.08
N ASP A 52 -9.02 15.27 21.80
CA ASP A 52 -8.84 16.46 20.96
C ASP A 52 -9.52 16.27 19.60
N ALA A 53 -10.61 17.01 19.38
CA ALA A 53 -11.36 16.99 18.13
C ALA A 53 -10.52 17.41 16.90
N ARG A 54 -9.45 18.19 17.11
CA ARG A 54 -8.56 18.67 16.03
C ARG A 54 -7.73 17.55 15.41
N VAL A 55 -7.63 16.39 16.07
CA VAL A 55 -6.94 15.20 15.53
C VAL A 55 -7.68 14.63 14.32
N LEU A 56 -9.02 14.60 14.35
CA LEU A 56 -9.81 14.08 13.23
C LEU A 56 -10.28 15.18 12.30
N SER A 57 -10.59 16.38 12.82
CA SER A 57 -11.01 17.50 11.96
C SER A 57 -9.90 18.03 11.06
N GLN A 58 -8.62 17.72 11.34
CA GLN A 58 -7.53 18.03 10.41
C GLN A 58 -7.62 17.23 9.11
N LEU A 59 -8.35 16.11 9.11
CA LEU A 59 -8.60 15.30 7.92
C LEU A 59 -9.79 15.81 7.11
N ASP A 60 -10.41 16.92 7.51
CA ASP A 60 -11.41 17.60 6.69
C ASP A 60 -10.74 18.12 5.41
N ASP A 61 -11.46 17.99 4.30
CA ASP A 61 -11.10 18.56 3.01
C ASP A 61 -12.10 19.67 2.66
N THR A 62 -11.69 20.65 1.84
CA THR A 62 -12.59 21.76 1.40
C THR A 62 -13.91 21.27 0.82
N SER A 63 -13.92 20.09 0.18
CA SER A 63 -15.13 19.50 -0.41
C SER A 63 -15.90 18.57 0.53
N ARG A 64 -15.30 18.15 1.65
CA ARG A 64 -15.83 17.05 2.48
C ARG A 64 -15.30 17.06 3.91
N ARG A 65 -16.22 17.01 4.87
CA ARG A 65 -15.88 16.68 6.27
C ARG A 65 -15.56 15.20 6.46
N TYR A 66 -14.58 14.92 7.30
CA TYR A 66 -14.21 13.58 7.71
C TYR A 66 -15.38 12.92 8.45
N PRO A 67 -15.72 11.65 8.13
CA PRO A 67 -17.02 11.07 8.52
C PRO A 67 -17.10 10.62 9.98
N VAL A 68 -16.00 10.66 10.74
CA VAL A 68 -15.94 10.21 12.13
C VAL A 68 -15.35 11.34 12.98
N ALA A 69 -16.04 11.71 14.05
CA ALA A 69 -15.65 12.79 14.94
C ALA A 69 -15.12 12.26 16.28
N SER A 70 -14.55 13.16 17.10
CA SER A 70 -14.06 12.82 18.45
C SER A 70 -15.13 12.17 19.33
N ASP A 71 -16.39 12.62 19.25
CA ASP A 71 -17.48 12.03 20.04
C ASP A 71 -17.82 10.59 19.65
N ASP A 72 -17.56 10.18 18.41
CA ASP A 72 -17.74 8.80 17.96
C ASP A 72 -16.73 7.86 18.62
N MET A 73 -15.59 8.37 19.12
CA MET A 73 -14.54 7.56 19.75
C MET A 73 -15.04 6.82 20.99
N LYS A 74 -16.06 7.37 21.67
CA LYS A 74 -16.69 6.76 22.85
C LYS A 74 -17.54 5.53 22.48
N ASN A 75 -18.00 5.47 21.23
CA ASN A 75 -18.95 4.46 20.74
C ASN A 75 -18.32 3.46 19.76
N LEU A 76 -16.99 3.36 19.75
CA LEU A 76 -16.29 2.41 18.90
C LEU A 76 -16.62 0.96 19.25
N VAL A 77 -16.45 0.10 18.24
CA VAL A 77 -16.44 -1.35 18.35
C VAL A 77 -15.10 -1.90 17.89
N VAL A 78 -14.67 -3.00 18.52
CA VAL A 78 -13.46 -3.72 18.12
C VAL A 78 -13.86 -4.85 17.17
N LEU A 79 -13.35 -4.79 15.95
CA LEU A 79 -13.49 -5.83 14.93
C LEU A 79 -12.15 -6.55 14.77
N VAL A 80 -12.07 -7.77 15.30
CA VAL A 80 -10.86 -8.59 15.29
C VAL A 80 -10.66 -9.20 13.91
N PRO A 81 -9.54 -8.91 13.21
CA PRO A 81 -9.25 -9.52 11.93
C PRO A 81 -8.78 -10.96 12.13
N ALA A 82 -9.62 -11.92 11.76
CA ALA A 82 -9.28 -13.34 11.74
C ALA A 82 -10.01 -14.03 10.58
N ASP A 83 -9.40 -15.07 10.04
CA ASP A 83 -10.03 -15.96 9.06
C ASP A 83 -10.31 -17.34 9.67
N PRO A 84 -11.19 -18.18 9.07
CA PRO A 84 -11.53 -19.48 9.66
C PRO A 84 -10.33 -20.43 9.85
N GLN A 85 -9.25 -20.32 9.06
CA GLN A 85 -8.06 -21.14 9.26
C GLN A 85 -7.32 -20.70 10.54
N SER A 86 -7.10 -19.39 10.73
CA SER A 86 -6.40 -18.87 11.91
C SER A 86 -7.11 -19.17 13.24
N LEU A 87 -8.43 -19.40 13.21
CA LEU A 87 -9.22 -19.78 14.38
C LEU A 87 -9.27 -21.31 14.62
N SER A 88 -8.68 -22.11 13.73
CA SER A 88 -8.83 -23.56 13.77
C SER A 88 -7.78 -24.25 14.64
N ARG A 89 -8.20 -25.30 15.36
CA ARG A 89 -7.29 -26.14 16.16
C ARG A 89 -6.16 -26.74 15.34
N ARG A 90 -6.42 -27.12 14.08
CA ARG A 90 -5.40 -27.68 13.17
C ARG A 90 -4.27 -26.69 12.87
N MET A 91 -4.57 -25.40 12.71
CA MET A 91 -3.53 -24.39 12.50
C MET A 91 -2.73 -24.14 13.77
N LYS A 92 -3.37 -24.26 14.94
CA LYS A 92 -2.66 -24.18 16.23
C LYS A 92 -1.64 -25.31 16.39
N LEU A 93 -2.05 -26.54 16.07
CA LEU A 93 -1.15 -27.68 16.09
C LEU A 93 -0.03 -27.54 15.06
N LEU A 94 -0.32 -27.05 13.86
CA LEU A 94 0.72 -26.81 12.85
C LEU A 94 1.73 -25.75 13.31
N GLU A 95 1.26 -24.60 13.79
CA GLU A 95 2.11 -23.51 14.32
C GLU A 95 3.05 -24.02 15.42
N GLN A 96 2.56 -24.85 16.33
CA GLN A 96 3.35 -25.46 17.41
C GLN A 96 4.48 -26.37 16.92
N ASN A 97 4.43 -26.83 15.67
CA ASN A 97 5.45 -27.68 15.06
C ASN A 97 6.37 -26.91 14.08
N LEU A 98 6.14 -25.60 13.87
CA LEU A 98 6.98 -24.76 13.03
C LEU A 98 8.07 -24.10 13.87
N PHE A 99 9.33 -24.41 13.59
CA PHE A 99 10.50 -23.91 14.33
C PHE A 99 11.57 -23.32 13.40
N GLY A 100 12.49 -22.56 13.98
CA GLY A 100 13.63 -21.98 13.27
C GLY A 100 13.22 -21.07 12.11
N GLY A 101 13.89 -21.19 10.96
CA GLY A 101 13.62 -20.39 9.76
C GLY A 101 12.26 -20.63 9.10
N SER A 102 11.44 -21.57 9.61
CA SER A 102 10.07 -21.82 9.15
C SER A 102 9.01 -21.40 10.17
N ALA A 103 9.40 -20.77 11.29
CA ALA A 103 8.46 -20.26 12.28
C ALA A 103 7.57 -19.17 11.67
N VAL A 104 6.27 -19.45 11.59
CA VAL A 104 5.25 -18.52 11.08
C VAL A 104 4.05 -18.58 12.01
N ARG A 105 3.48 -17.41 12.33
CA ARG A 105 2.24 -17.31 13.09
C ARG A 105 1.05 -17.64 12.18
N LEU A 106 0.38 -18.75 12.45
CA LEU A 106 -0.79 -19.22 11.74
C LEU A 106 -2.08 -18.99 12.52
N THR A 107 -2.02 -18.72 13.82
CA THR A 107 -3.19 -18.62 14.67
C THR A 107 -3.40 -17.24 15.30
N VAL A 108 -4.69 -16.93 15.48
CA VAL A 108 -5.15 -15.72 16.15
C VAL A 108 -5.97 -16.11 17.37
N ASN A 109 -5.51 -15.69 18.56
CA ASN A 109 -6.34 -15.72 19.76
C ASN A 109 -7.25 -14.47 19.73
N ALA A 110 -8.43 -14.61 19.11
CA ALA A 110 -9.32 -13.49 18.87
C ALA A 110 -9.84 -12.85 20.18
N THR A 111 -10.08 -13.66 21.21
CA THR A 111 -10.50 -13.16 22.53
C THR A 111 -9.42 -12.29 23.17
N ALA A 112 -8.18 -12.80 23.25
CA ALA A 112 -7.09 -12.04 23.84
C ALA A 112 -6.77 -10.76 23.06
N LEU A 113 -6.76 -10.83 21.72
CA LEU A 113 -6.55 -9.65 20.88
C LEU A 113 -7.69 -8.63 21.05
N GLY A 114 -8.93 -9.09 21.17
CA GLY A 114 -10.08 -8.25 21.47
C GLY A 114 -9.95 -7.53 22.82
N SER A 115 -9.56 -8.25 23.87
CA SER A 115 -9.34 -7.67 25.21
C SER A 115 -8.24 -6.61 25.18
N LEU A 116 -7.08 -6.91 24.57
CA LEU A 116 -5.97 -5.96 24.42
C LEU A 116 -6.41 -4.70 23.65
N ALA A 117 -7.20 -4.87 22.59
CA ALA A 117 -7.72 -3.75 21.82
C ALA A 117 -8.67 -2.88 22.66
N VAL A 118 -9.56 -3.48 23.46
CA VAL A 118 -10.47 -2.75 24.36
C VAL A 118 -9.70 -1.98 25.42
N GLU A 119 -8.64 -2.57 25.99
CA GLU A 119 -7.78 -1.90 26.98
C GLU A 119 -7.15 -0.63 26.41
N ALA A 120 -6.80 -0.62 25.11
CA ALA A 120 -6.21 0.53 24.41
C ALA A 120 -7.22 1.65 24.07
N LEU A 121 -8.52 1.46 24.30
CA LEU A 121 -9.56 2.46 24.02
C LEU A 121 -9.84 3.38 25.22
N PRO A 122 -10.43 4.57 25.01
CA PRO A 122 -10.89 5.44 26.09
C PRO A 122 -11.80 4.69 27.06
N LYS A 123 -11.59 4.90 28.37
CA LYS A 123 -12.47 4.33 29.39
C LYS A 123 -13.88 4.88 29.22
N ARG A 124 -14.88 4.01 29.29
CA ARG A 124 -16.30 4.39 29.17
C ARG A 124 -17.15 3.60 30.16
N LYS A 125 -18.38 4.08 30.41
CA LYS A 125 -19.31 3.44 31.38
C LYS A 125 -19.86 2.09 30.89
N THR A 126 -19.97 1.92 29.56
CA THR A 126 -20.53 0.73 28.93
C THR A 126 -19.43 -0.21 28.42
N SER A 127 -19.68 -1.52 28.39
CA SER A 127 -18.72 -2.46 27.80
C SER A 127 -18.54 -2.19 26.30
N THR A 128 -17.31 -2.24 25.79
CA THR A 128 -16.99 -2.13 24.36
C THR A 128 -17.32 -3.43 23.63
N PRO A 129 -18.19 -3.42 22.61
CA PRO A 129 -18.44 -4.59 21.79
C PRO A 129 -17.16 -5.06 21.10
N VAL A 130 -16.94 -6.37 21.15
CA VAL A 130 -15.88 -7.06 20.44
C VAL A 130 -16.54 -8.10 19.54
N ALA A 131 -16.22 -8.07 18.25
CA ALA A 131 -16.69 -9.04 17.28
C ALA A 131 -15.58 -9.43 16.31
N LEU A 132 -15.78 -10.54 15.59
CA LEU A 132 -14.94 -10.85 14.44
C LEU A 132 -15.27 -9.88 13.30
N TRP A 133 -14.24 -9.43 12.59
CA TRP A 133 -14.46 -8.71 11.35
C TRP A 133 -15.01 -9.69 10.29
N SER A 134 -16.16 -9.38 9.69
CA SER A 134 -16.82 -10.30 8.75
C SER A 134 -16.08 -10.41 7.41
N PHE A 135 -15.32 -9.39 7.01
CA PHE A 135 -14.72 -9.28 5.68
C PHE A 135 -13.86 -10.49 5.28
N PRO A 136 -12.93 -11.03 6.10
CA PRO A 136 -12.19 -12.24 5.75
C PRO A 136 -13.08 -13.47 5.46
N PHE A 137 -14.22 -13.59 6.14
CA PHE A 137 -15.18 -14.69 5.93
C PHE A 137 -15.95 -14.49 4.62
N GLU A 138 -16.36 -13.26 4.32
CA GLU A 138 -17.05 -12.90 3.08
C GLU A 138 -16.15 -13.14 1.86
N VAL A 139 -14.90 -12.69 1.91
CA VAL A 139 -13.91 -12.91 0.84
C VAL A 139 -13.73 -14.41 0.59
N ARG A 140 -13.56 -15.20 1.65
CA ARG A 140 -13.42 -16.64 1.51
C ARG A 140 -14.66 -17.30 0.92
N ARG A 141 -15.86 -16.88 1.32
CA ARG A 141 -17.11 -17.38 0.75
C ARG A 141 -17.15 -17.11 -0.76
N ARG A 142 -16.79 -15.90 -1.20
CA ARG A 142 -16.73 -15.55 -2.64
C ARG A 142 -15.73 -16.42 -3.40
N TRP A 143 -14.56 -16.71 -2.81
CA TRP A 143 -13.59 -17.60 -3.44
C TRP A 143 -14.09 -19.04 -3.57
N LEU A 144 -14.79 -19.57 -2.56
CA LEU A 144 -15.35 -20.93 -2.60
C LEU A 144 -16.43 -21.09 -3.65
N VAL A 145 -17.18 -20.03 -3.95
CA VAL A 145 -18.22 -20.02 -5.00
C VAL A 145 -17.60 -20.13 -6.41
N LYS A 146 -16.26 -20.05 -6.55
CA LYS A 146 -15.54 -20.12 -7.84
C LYS A 146 -16.17 -19.21 -8.89
N ASP A 147 -16.49 -17.99 -8.48
CA ASP A 147 -17.07 -17.00 -9.38
C ASP A 147 -16.17 -16.85 -10.61
N GLY A 148 -16.71 -17.24 -11.78
CA GLY A 148 -15.96 -17.26 -13.03
C GLY A 148 -15.45 -15.87 -13.42
N ALA A 149 -16.16 -14.80 -13.06
CA ALA A 149 -15.71 -13.44 -13.32
C ALA A 149 -14.48 -13.08 -12.46
N VAL A 150 -14.48 -13.49 -11.18
CA VAL A 150 -13.34 -13.28 -10.28
C VAL A 150 -12.13 -14.09 -10.73
N LEU A 151 -12.32 -15.36 -11.10
CA LEU A 151 -11.22 -16.21 -11.60
C LEU A 151 -10.62 -15.67 -12.90
N LYS A 152 -11.46 -15.18 -13.81
CA LYS A 152 -10.99 -14.53 -15.04
C LYS A 152 -10.21 -13.26 -14.73
N ALA A 153 -10.74 -12.37 -13.88
CA ALA A 153 -10.05 -11.14 -13.49
C ALA A 153 -8.70 -11.42 -12.82
N LEU A 154 -8.62 -12.44 -11.94
CA LEU A 154 -7.37 -12.87 -11.33
C LEU A 154 -6.38 -13.42 -12.36
N SER A 155 -6.84 -14.23 -13.31
CA SER A 155 -6.01 -14.75 -14.40
C SER A 155 -5.46 -13.61 -15.26
N ASP A 156 -6.31 -12.63 -15.60
CA ASP A 156 -5.94 -11.49 -16.43
C ASP A 156 -4.92 -10.58 -15.73
N GLU A 157 -5.04 -10.37 -14.41
CA GLU A 157 -4.10 -9.58 -13.61
C GLU A 157 -2.76 -10.31 -13.41
N LEU A 158 -2.79 -11.61 -13.12
CA LEU A 158 -1.59 -12.38 -12.76
C LEU A 158 -0.84 -12.98 -13.97
N ARG A 159 -1.38 -12.86 -15.19
CA ARG A 159 -0.72 -13.42 -16.39
C ARG A 159 0.69 -12.88 -16.61
N VAL A 160 0.93 -11.59 -16.31
CA VAL A 160 2.24 -10.95 -16.45
C VAL A 160 3.28 -11.55 -15.50
N MET A 161 2.84 -12.05 -14.33
CA MET A 161 3.71 -12.74 -13.36
C MET A 161 4.15 -14.13 -13.85
N SER A 162 3.45 -14.68 -14.84
CA SER A 162 3.69 -16.02 -15.38
C SER A 162 4.57 -16.02 -16.62
N VAL A 163 4.90 -14.84 -17.19
CA VAL A 163 5.77 -14.72 -18.35
C VAL A 163 7.16 -15.25 -18.02
N VAL A 164 7.70 -16.11 -18.89
CA VAL A 164 9.02 -16.73 -18.72
C VAL A 164 9.99 -16.12 -19.72
N VAL A 165 11.17 -15.72 -19.23
CA VAL A 165 12.27 -15.18 -20.03
C VAL A 165 13.51 -16.06 -19.86
N GLU A 166 14.28 -16.24 -20.92
CA GLU A 166 15.58 -16.90 -20.87
C GLU A 166 16.67 -15.90 -20.46
N GLU A 167 17.38 -16.22 -19.38
CA GLU A 167 18.58 -15.53 -18.94
C GLU A 167 19.82 -16.33 -19.37
N LYS A 168 20.78 -15.68 -20.02
CA LYS A 168 22.10 -16.27 -20.29
C LYS A 168 22.89 -16.32 -18.98
N GLY A 169 23.04 -17.51 -18.42
CA GLY A 169 23.89 -17.71 -17.23
C GLY A 169 25.37 -17.65 -17.60
N ILE A 170 26.17 -16.91 -16.82
CA ILE A 170 27.63 -17.00 -16.84
C ILE A 170 28.04 -18.01 -15.76
N VAL A 171 28.51 -19.18 -16.18
CA VAL A 171 29.18 -20.15 -15.30
C VAL A 171 30.65 -20.20 -15.72
N ARG A 172 31.57 -19.86 -14.80
CA ARG A 172 33.03 -20.08 -14.87
C ARG A 172 33.60 -20.36 -16.27
N GLY A 173 33.62 -19.35 -17.15
CA GLY A 173 34.42 -19.37 -18.38
C GLY A 173 33.96 -20.30 -19.52
N LEU A 174 32.82 -20.97 -19.43
CA LEU A 174 32.24 -21.78 -20.52
C LEU A 174 30.76 -21.42 -20.74
N SER A 175 30.37 -21.09 -21.97
CA SER A 175 28.95 -20.96 -22.37
C SER A 175 28.27 -22.34 -22.28
N SER A 176 27.00 -22.54 -21.95
CA SER A 176 25.86 -21.66 -21.66
C SER A 176 24.81 -22.54 -20.96
N GLY A 177 24.51 -22.28 -19.68
CA GLY A 177 23.25 -22.75 -19.10
C GLY A 177 22.15 -21.72 -19.38
N ARG A 178 21.17 -22.04 -20.23
CA ARG A 178 19.96 -21.22 -20.34
C ARG A 178 19.18 -21.40 -19.05
N LYS A 179 19.04 -20.33 -18.26
CA LYS A 179 18.20 -20.35 -17.07
C LYS A 179 16.91 -19.62 -17.38
N THR A 180 15.77 -20.26 -17.17
CA THR A 180 14.48 -19.59 -17.28
C THR A 180 14.14 -18.88 -15.97
N ILE A 181 13.54 -17.70 -16.08
CA ILE A 181 13.06 -16.91 -14.95
C ILE A 181 11.69 -16.33 -15.27
N ARG A 182 10.85 -16.16 -14.24
CA ARG A 182 9.66 -15.29 -14.31
C ARG A 182 10.05 -13.91 -13.77
N PRO A 183 10.51 -12.98 -14.62
CA PRO A 183 11.26 -11.81 -14.17
C PRO A 183 10.43 -10.91 -13.25
N LEU A 184 9.16 -10.67 -13.61
CA LEU A 184 8.27 -9.81 -12.83
C LEU A 184 7.95 -10.40 -11.45
N TYR A 185 7.64 -11.70 -11.38
CA TYR A 185 7.42 -12.42 -10.12
C TYR A 185 8.68 -12.46 -9.24
N ALA A 186 9.84 -12.81 -9.83
CA ALA A 186 11.09 -12.89 -9.12
C ALA A 186 11.52 -11.51 -8.58
N GLY A 187 11.35 -10.45 -9.38
CA GLY A 187 11.61 -9.08 -8.97
C GLY A 187 10.76 -8.69 -7.76
N ARG A 188 9.46 -8.96 -7.80
CA ARG A 188 8.54 -8.61 -6.70
C ARG A 188 8.84 -9.35 -5.41
N LEU A 189 9.15 -10.65 -5.51
CA LEU A 189 9.52 -11.44 -4.34
C LEU A 189 10.81 -10.93 -3.68
N ARG A 190 11.81 -10.54 -4.48
CA ARG A 190 13.10 -10.02 -4.00
C ARG A 190 12.94 -8.63 -3.40
N GLU A 191 12.14 -7.77 -4.02
CA GLU A 191 11.83 -6.44 -3.49
C GLU A 191 11.21 -6.53 -2.09
N PHE A 192 10.21 -7.40 -1.89
CA PHE A 192 9.61 -7.61 -0.57
C PHE A 192 10.58 -8.15 0.49
N ARG A 193 11.70 -8.75 0.07
CA ARG A 193 12.77 -9.21 0.97
C ARG A 193 13.85 -8.15 1.21
N GLY A 194 13.76 -7.00 0.56
CA GLY A 194 14.81 -5.97 0.57
C GLY A 194 16.03 -6.32 -0.31
N GLU A 195 15.94 -7.36 -1.15
CA GLU A 195 17.03 -7.81 -2.02
C GLU A 195 17.06 -6.99 -3.33
N LEU A 196 17.33 -5.68 -3.25
CA LEU A 196 17.19 -4.77 -4.39
C LEU A 196 18.35 -4.85 -5.41
N LYS A 197 19.60 -4.91 -4.92
CA LYS A 197 20.84 -4.83 -5.72
C LYS A 197 21.46 -6.19 -6.04
N GLY A 198 22.43 -6.18 -6.95
CA GLY A 198 23.28 -7.33 -7.26
C GLY A 198 22.80 -8.21 -8.41
N PRO A 199 23.57 -9.26 -8.76
CA PRO A 199 23.32 -10.10 -9.94
C PRO A 199 22.04 -10.94 -9.84
N GLN A 200 21.47 -11.05 -8.64
CA GLN A 200 20.17 -11.67 -8.37
C GLN A 200 19.22 -10.70 -7.67
N GLY A 201 19.43 -9.38 -7.77
CA GLY A 201 18.57 -8.38 -7.14
C GLY A 201 17.23 -8.19 -7.87
N ALA A 202 16.30 -7.49 -7.21
CA ALA A 202 15.00 -7.12 -7.75
C ALA A 202 15.13 -6.25 -9.01
N LYS A 203 16.00 -5.23 -8.99
CA LYS A 203 16.16 -4.30 -10.13
C LYS A 203 16.59 -5.00 -11.41
N LYS A 204 17.51 -5.97 -11.31
CA LYS A 204 17.91 -6.77 -12.49
C LYS A 204 16.74 -7.57 -13.05
N ALA A 205 15.92 -8.17 -12.18
CA ALA A 205 14.75 -8.92 -12.62
C ALA A 205 13.72 -8.01 -13.30
N TYR A 206 13.51 -6.79 -12.79
CA TYR A 206 12.65 -5.81 -13.45
C TYR A 206 13.21 -5.32 -14.79
N LEU A 207 14.52 -5.11 -14.91
CA LEU A 207 15.14 -4.80 -16.20
C LEU A 207 14.93 -5.91 -17.24
N LEU A 208 14.98 -7.19 -16.82
CA LEU A 208 14.63 -8.33 -17.69
C LEU A 208 13.15 -8.36 -18.08
N ALA A 209 12.26 -7.83 -17.24
CA ALA A 209 10.84 -7.67 -17.53
C ALA A 209 10.52 -6.45 -18.41
N ARG A 210 11.54 -5.73 -18.92
CA ARG A 210 11.39 -4.56 -19.81
C ARG A 210 12.05 -4.79 -21.17
N PRO A 211 11.56 -5.75 -21.98
CA PRO A 211 12.04 -5.91 -23.34
C PRO A 211 11.83 -4.61 -24.14
N SER A 212 12.73 -4.35 -25.11
CA SER A 212 12.55 -3.24 -26.05
C SER A 212 11.36 -3.53 -26.99
N ASP A 213 10.81 -2.49 -27.61
CA ASP A 213 9.65 -2.65 -28.50
C ASP A 213 9.99 -3.54 -29.71
N ALA A 214 11.23 -3.46 -30.20
CA ALA A 214 11.75 -4.37 -31.22
C ALA A 214 11.77 -5.83 -30.73
N ALA A 215 12.21 -6.09 -29.50
CA ALA A 215 12.20 -7.43 -28.92
C ALA A 215 10.78 -7.96 -28.71
N VAL A 216 9.83 -7.12 -28.28
CA VAL A 216 8.41 -7.48 -28.17
C VAL A 216 7.83 -7.84 -29.53
N ALA A 217 8.14 -7.07 -30.58
CA ALA A 217 7.71 -7.36 -31.94
C ALA A 217 8.22 -8.73 -32.43
N GLU A 218 9.51 -9.02 -32.23
CA GLU A 218 10.11 -10.30 -32.60
C GLU A 218 9.49 -11.48 -31.82
N LEU A 219 9.33 -11.35 -30.50
CA LEU A 219 8.72 -12.38 -29.65
C LEU A 219 7.28 -12.67 -30.08
N THR A 220 6.54 -11.62 -30.44
CA THR A 220 5.14 -11.73 -30.87
C THR A 220 5.01 -12.47 -32.20
N MET A 221 5.97 -12.33 -33.13
CA MET A 221 5.94 -13.04 -34.42
C MET A 221 5.98 -14.57 -34.29
N ARG A 222 6.46 -15.09 -33.14
CA ARG A 222 6.49 -16.53 -32.85
C ARG A 222 5.11 -17.13 -32.59
N TYR A 223 4.09 -16.30 -32.42
CA TYR A 223 2.71 -16.71 -32.15
C TYR A 223 1.83 -16.62 -33.41
N PRO A 224 0.78 -17.47 -33.53
CA PRO A 224 -0.23 -17.36 -34.58
C PRO A 224 -0.88 -15.98 -34.60
N GLU A 225 -1.20 -15.46 -35.80
CA GLU A 225 -1.76 -14.11 -35.99
C GLU A 225 -2.92 -13.75 -35.04
N PRO A 226 -3.91 -14.64 -34.78
CA PRO A 226 -5.00 -14.33 -33.87
C PRO A 226 -4.57 -14.08 -32.40
N GLN A 227 -3.40 -14.57 -32.00
CA GLN A 227 -2.89 -14.46 -30.63
C GLN A 227 -1.88 -13.33 -30.46
N ARG A 228 -1.33 -12.80 -31.56
CA ARG A 228 -0.22 -11.83 -31.55
C ARG A 228 -0.53 -10.60 -30.71
N GLU A 229 -1.71 -10.01 -30.93
CA GLU A 229 -2.12 -8.80 -30.21
C GLU A 229 -2.30 -9.06 -28.71
N THR A 230 -2.88 -10.21 -28.33
CA THR A 230 -3.01 -10.59 -26.91
C THR A 230 -1.65 -10.77 -26.25
N VAL A 231 -0.71 -11.42 -26.92
CA VAL A 231 0.66 -11.64 -26.42
C VAL A 231 1.42 -10.32 -26.32
N ARG A 232 1.31 -9.45 -27.33
CA ARG A 232 1.90 -8.10 -27.32
C ARG A 232 1.47 -7.33 -26.07
N ARG A 233 0.16 -7.26 -25.80
CA ARG A 233 -0.39 -6.58 -24.61
C ARG A 233 0.13 -7.14 -23.30
N ILE A 234 0.41 -8.46 -23.22
CA ILE A 234 1.01 -9.06 -22.01
C ILE A 234 2.42 -8.53 -21.79
N TYR A 235 3.23 -8.43 -22.85
CA TYR A 235 4.59 -7.89 -22.77
C TYR A 235 4.61 -6.38 -22.49
N GLU A 236 3.70 -5.61 -23.08
CA GLU A 236 3.53 -4.19 -22.81
C GLU A 236 3.14 -3.97 -21.34
N GLN A 237 2.13 -4.69 -20.85
CA GLN A 237 1.71 -4.62 -19.45
C GLN A 237 2.83 -5.05 -18.48
N MET A 238 3.60 -6.09 -18.81
CA MET A 238 4.76 -6.50 -18.01
C MET A 238 5.83 -5.40 -17.96
N LYS A 239 6.09 -4.74 -19.10
CA LYS A 239 7.06 -3.64 -19.21
C LYS A 239 6.60 -2.43 -18.39
N GLU A 240 5.32 -2.08 -18.43
CA GLU A 240 4.72 -1.02 -17.62
C GLU A 240 4.89 -1.29 -16.12
N ASP A 241 4.56 -2.51 -15.66
CA ASP A 241 4.66 -2.91 -14.25
C ASP A 241 6.10 -2.85 -13.75
N ALA A 242 7.02 -3.42 -14.53
CA ALA A 242 8.42 -3.41 -14.19
C ALA A 242 9.02 -1.99 -14.19
N THR A 243 8.52 -1.08 -15.04
CA THR A 243 8.98 0.31 -15.08
C THR A 243 8.57 1.06 -13.81
N TYR A 244 7.29 0.94 -13.42
CA TYR A 244 6.80 1.57 -12.19
C TYR A 244 7.51 1.00 -10.94
N TRP A 245 7.66 -0.32 -10.84
CA TRP A 245 8.33 -0.94 -9.68
C TRP A 245 9.84 -0.70 -9.64
N LEU A 246 10.50 -0.47 -10.79
CA LEU A 246 11.87 0.05 -10.79
C LEU A 246 11.93 1.43 -10.15
N GLY A 247 10.99 2.32 -10.48
CA GLY A 247 10.88 3.64 -9.85
C GLY A 247 10.72 3.56 -8.33
N LEU A 248 9.89 2.64 -7.83
CA LEU A 248 9.75 2.39 -6.38
C LEU A 248 11.04 1.85 -5.76
N ALA A 249 11.69 0.89 -6.41
CA ALA A 249 12.93 0.30 -5.91
C ALA A 249 14.07 1.33 -5.87
N THR A 250 14.16 2.24 -6.83
CA THR A 250 15.16 3.33 -6.85
C THR A 250 14.83 4.42 -5.83
N LEU A 251 13.56 4.77 -5.67
CA LEU A 251 13.10 5.66 -4.60
C LEU A 251 13.47 5.12 -3.22
N SER A 252 13.24 3.83 -2.97
CA SER A 252 13.63 3.14 -1.74
C SER A 252 15.14 3.16 -1.46
N GLU A 253 15.97 3.31 -2.50
CA GLU A 253 17.43 3.39 -2.35
C GLU A 253 17.92 4.84 -2.16
N GLY A 254 17.03 5.83 -2.21
CA GLY A 254 17.37 7.26 -2.15
C GLY A 254 17.93 7.81 -3.47
N ASP A 255 17.80 7.07 -4.57
CA ASP A 255 18.26 7.51 -5.89
C ASP A 255 17.14 8.30 -6.59
N TYR A 256 16.95 9.53 -6.14
CA TYR A 256 15.82 10.38 -6.53
C TYR A 256 15.84 10.79 -8.01
N GLU A 257 17.03 10.98 -8.59
CA GLU A 257 17.19 11.31 -10.01
C GLU A 257 16.72 10.15 -10.90
N ILE A 258 17.19 8.93 -10.64
CA ILE A 258 16.76 7.75 -11.40
C ILE A 258 15.29 7.41 -11.11
N ALA A 259 14.84 7.60 -9.87
CA ALA A 259 13.43 7.40 -9.53
C ALA A 259 12.51 8.36 -10.30
N ALA A 260 12.89 9.64 -10.43
CA ALA A 260 12.16 10.61 -11.24
C ALA A 260 12.08 10.16 -12.70
N ASP A 261 13.18 9.70 -13.30
CA ASP A 261 13.19 9.22 -14.68
C ASP A 261 12.18 8.07 -14.93
N TYR A 262 12.12 7.10 -14.00
CA TYR A 262 11.17 5.99 -14.09
C TYR A 262 9.72 6.41 -13.85
N LEU A 263 9.46 7.23 -12.84
CA LEU A 263 8.10 7.60 -12.43
C LEU A 263 7.50 8.69 -13.33
N GLU A 264 8.28 9.70 -13.69
CA GLU A 264 7.85 10.78 -14.55
C GLU A 264 7.91 10.37 -16.02
N ARG A 265 9.11 10.26 -16.60
CA ARG A 265 9.26 10.09 -18.04
C ARG A 265 8.75 8.75 -18.54
N MET A 266 9.12 7.67 -17.86
CA MET A 266 8.82 6.32 -18.35
C MET A 266 7.46 5.76 -17.91
N THR A 267 6.79 6.38 -16.94
CA THR A 267 5.47 5.95 -16.47
C THR A 267 4.41 7.01 -16.74
N LEU A 268 4.50 8.21 -16.14
CA LEU A 268 3.49 9.25 -16.26
C LEU A 268 3.42 9.88 -17.65
N LEU A 269 4.54 10.29 -18.23
CA LEU A 269 4.55 10.94 -19.55
C LEU A 269 4.35 9.93 -20.67
N ALA A 270 4.86 8.70 -20.51
CA ALA A 270 4.67 7.63 -21.47
C ALA A 270 3.21 7.16 -21.55
N LEU A 271 2.51 7.07 -20.41
CA LEU A 271 1.13 6.63 -20.35
C LEU A 271 0.35 7.41 -19.26
N PRO A 272 -0.11 8.64 -19.54
CA PRO A 272 -0.74 9.53 -18.56
C PRO A 272 -2.00 8.97 -17.88
N ASP A 273 -2.73 8.12 -18.60
CA ASP A 273 -3.94 7.43 -18.13
C ASP A 273 -3.68 5.93 -17.84
N GLY A 274 -2.41 5.55 -17.68
CA GLY A 274 -2.01 4.18 -17.40
C GLY A 274 -2.42 3.71 -16.00
N ARG A 275 -2.45 2.39 -15.79
CA ARG A 275 -2.81 1.76 -14.50
C ARG A 275 -2.00 2.27 -13.31
N TRP A 276 -0.75 2.69 -13.56
CA TRP A 276 0.16 3.19 -12.55
C TRP A 276 0.17 4.71 -12.42
N ALA A 277 -0.54 5.45 -13.27
CA ALA A 277 -0.41 6.90 -13.33
C ALA A 277 -0.77 7.58 -11.99
N ALA A 278 -1.84 7.15 -11.32
CA ALA A 278 -2.18 7.66 -10.00
C ALA A 278 -1.05 7.44 -8.98
N ALA A 279 -0.56 6.20 -8.90
CA ALA A 279 0.47 5.83 -7.93
C ALA A 279 1.84 6.45 -8.26
N ALA A 280 2.20 6.55 -9.53
CA ALA A 280 3.42 7.20 -9.98
C ALA A 280 3.41 8.70 -9.67
N ARG A 281 2.26 9.39 -9.76
CA ARG A 281 2.12 10.80 -9.39
C ARG A 281 2.40 11.04 -7.91
N VAL A 282 1.83 10.21 -7.02
CA VAL A 282 2.05 10.32 -5.58
C VAL A 282 3.51 9.99 -5.22
N ASN A 283 4.10 8.94 -5.80
CA ASN A 283 5.50 8.60 -5.54
C ASN A 283 6.48 9.61 -6.16
N LEU A 284 6.15 10.24 -7.29
CA LEU A 284 6.95 11.32 -7.86
C LEU A 284 6.88 12.58 -6.99
N ALA A 285 5.74 12.85 -6.36
CA ALA A 285 5.66 13.92 -5.36
C ALA A 285 6.62 13.64 -4.19
N GLU A 286 6.71 12.40 -3.71
CA GLU A 286 7.70 12.02 -2.69
C GLU A 286 9.14 12.23 -3.16
N VAL A 287 9.47 11.81 -4.40
CA VAL A 287 10.79 12.10 -5.00
C VAL A 287 11.10 13.60 -5.00
N LYS A 288 10.11 14.44 -5.35
CA LYS A 288 10.26 15.89 -5.37
C LYS A 288 10.44 16.49 -3.98
N ILE A 289 9.71 16.02 -2.98
CA ILE A 289 9.91 16.41 -1.57
C ILE A 289 11.34 16.13 -1.14
N GLN A 290 11.82 14.90 -1.38
CA GLN A 290 13.15 14.47 -0.95
C GLN A 290 14.30 15.17 -1.71
N SER A 291 14.04 15.62 -2.93
CA SER A 291 15.01 16.39 -3.73
C SER A 291 14.90 17.92 -3.52
N GLY A 292 13.97 18.38 -2.68
CA GLY A 292 13.79 19.80 -2.34
C GLY A 292 12.87 20.60 -3.28
N ASP A 293 12.28 19.97 -4.30
CA ASP A 293 11.29 20.59 -5.20
C ASP A 293 9.89 20.55 -4.56
N ILE A 294 9.69 21.34 -3.50
CA ILE A 294 8.44 21.36 -2.73
C ILE A 294 7.26 21.86 -3.58
N GLU A 295 7.46 22.89 -4.40
CA GLU A 295 6.42 23.44 -5.28
C GLU A 295 5.94 22.39 -6.30
N GLY A 296 6.88 21.68 -6.93
CA GLY A 296 6.56 20.60 -7.86
C GLY A 296 5.83 19.44 -7.17
N ALA A 297 6.18 19.11 -5.93
CA ALA A 297 5.48 18.10 -5.15
C ALA A 297 4.03 18.48 -4.84
N ILE A 298 3.80 19.72 -4.35
CA ILE A 298 2.46 20.24 -4.06
C ILE A 298 1.56 20.17 -5.30
N LYS A 299 2.10 20.56 -6.47
CA LYS A 299 1.36 20.49 -7.74
C LYS A 299 0.91 19.06 -8.05
N LEU A 300 1.82 18.08 -7.99
CA LEU A 300 1.50 16.68 -8.25
C LEU A 300 0.46 16.11 -7.28
N LEU A 301 0.57 16.44 -5.99
CA LEU A 301 -0.37 15.98 -4.97
C LEU A 301 -1.78 16.54 -5.18
N ARG A 302 -1.91 17.80 -5.59
CA ARG A 302 -3.19 18.43 -5.92
C ARG A 302 -3.84 17.88 -7.18
N GLU A 303 -3.03 17.45 -8.13
CA GLU A 303 -3.50 16.82 -9.38
C GLU A 303 -3.96 15.36 -9.18
N ASP A 304 -3.75 14.76 -8.01
CA ASP A 304 -4.19 13.39 -7.76
C ASP A 304 -5.72 13.26 -7.81
N ARG A 305 -6.18 12.32 -8.64
CA ARG A 305 -7.60 11.99 -8.83
C ARG A 305 -7.96 10.61 -8.31
N SER A 306 -7.01 9.91 -7.69
CA SER A 306 -7.19 8.56 -7.16
C SER A 306 -8.16 8.51 -5.98
N ALA A 307 -8.38 7.31 -5.44
CA ALA A 307 -9.06 7.15 -4.17
C ALA A 307 -8.33 7.87 -3.01
N GLN A 308 -7.00 8.01 -3.12
CA GLN A 308 -6.13 8.64 -2.12
C GLN A 308 -6.12 10.17 -2.19
N ARG A 309 -6.77 10.79 -3.19
CA ARG A 309 -6.71 12.24 -3.44
C ARG A 309 -6.89 13.15 -2.22
N PHE A 310 -7.69 12.73 -1.24
CA PHE A 310 -7.89 13.49 0.00
C PHE A 310 -6.62 13.52 0.86
N GLY A 311 -5.93 12.38 1.00
CA GLY A 311 -4.63 12.33 1.67
C GLY A 311 -3.55 13.07 0.89
N SER A 312 -3.58 13.01 -0.44
CA SER A 312 -2.66 13.77 -1.30
C SER A 312 -2.84 15.28 -1.08
N ARG A 313 -4.08 15.79 -1.08
CA ARG A 313 -4.36 17.20 -0.78
C ARG A 313 -4.00 17.59 0.64
N PHE A 314 -4.34 16.76 1.62
CA PHE A 314 -3.92 16.97 3.02
C PHE A 314 -2.40 17.12 3.13
N ARG A 315 -1.63 16.24 2.46
CA ARG A 315 -0.16 16.34 2.45
C ARG A 315 0.33 17.60 1.76
N ALA A 316 -0.31 18.03 0.68
CA ALA A 316 0.02 19.29 0.00
C ALA A 316 -0.19 20.50 0.92
N GLU A 317 -1.30 20.55 1.65
CA GLU A 317 -1.60 21.62 2.62
C GLU A 317 -0.58 21.65 3.78
N GLN A 318 -0.13 20.48 4.25
CA GLN A 318 0.94 20.41 5.24
C GLN A 318 2.26 21.00 4.72
N LEU A 319 2.66 20.63 3.49
CA LEU A 319 3.89 21.15 2.88
C LEU A 319 3.84 22.67 2.68
N GLU A 320 2.68 23.21 2.29
CA GLU A 320 2.49 24.66 2.21
C GLU A 320 2.63 25.34 3.57
N ALA A 321 2.02 24.78 4.62
CA ALA A 321 2.12 25.30 5.97
C ALA A 321 3.55 25.23 6.53
N GLU A 322 4.30 24.17 6.21
CA GLU A 322 5.71 24.00 6.59
C GLU A 322 6.64 24.98 5.84
N GLY A 323 6.29 25.38 4.60
CA GLY A 323 7.04 26.33 3.78
C GLY A 323 6.79 27.81 4.10
N VAL A 324 5.75 28.12 4.88
CA VAL A 324 5.50 29.48 5.39
C VAL A 324 6.33 29.68 6.66
N PRO A 325 7.32 30.59 6.70
CA PRO A 325 7.99 30.91 7.94
C PRO A 325 6.95 31.39 8.96
N PRO A 326 7.01 30.97 10.23
CA PRO A 326 6.05 31.41 11.23
C PRO A 326 6.03 32.94 11.22
N GLU A 327 4.83 33.54 11.12
CA GLU A 327 4.68 34.98 11.30
C GLU A 327 5.34 35.33 12.63
N THR A 328 6.54 35.90 12.56
CA THR A 328 7.14 36.58 13.69
C THR A 328 6.18 37.72 14.01
N GLY A 329 5.37 37.53 15.05
CA GLY A 329 4.56 38.58 15.63
C GLY A 329 5.48 39.72 16.04
N LEU A 330 5.65 40.68 15.14
CA LEU A 330 6.32 41.95 15.39
C LEU A 330 5.23 43.00 15.64
N ASP A 331 5.39 43.65 16.79
CA ASP A 331 4.89 44.96 17.16
C ASP A 331 3.38 45.15 17.36
N GLN A 332 2.92 44.86 18.58
CA GLN A 332 2.19 45.87 19.37
C GLN A 332 2.62 45.84 20.85
N VAL A 333 3.83 46.32 21.12
CA VAL A 333 4.08 47.12 22.33
C VAL A 333 4.91 48.33 21.91
N LYS A 334 4.20 49.42 21.58
CA LYS A 334 4.78 50.77 21.62
C LYS A 334 3.83 51.68 22.39
N ASN A 335 4.40 52.20 23.47
CA ASN A 335 3.99 53.29 24.37
C ASN A 335 2.89 52.99 25.39
#